data_AF-A0A955WE28-F1
#
_entry.id   AF-A0A955WE28-F1
#
_cell.length_a   1.000
_cell.length_b   1.000
_cell.length_c   1.000
_cell.angle_alpha   90.00
_cell.angle_beta   90.00
_cell.angle_gamma   90.00
#
_symmetry.space_group_name_H-M   'P 1'
#
loop_
_entity.id
_entity.type
_entity.pdbx_description
1 polymer ?
#
loop_
_entity_poly.entity_id
_entity_poly.type
_entity_poly.pdbx_seq_one_letter_code
_entity_poly.pdbx_strand_id
1 'polypeptide(L)'
;MAREIVVEHAGQTSRFAFSKIDRAKLYGVRRRVPLDADDRPCERAELTADGALLVRQGMAAQGYFAPDGRWVAVGELVGILPDGAVAPKSESTLGVAQPAEVVSPEALLDAVVNSVYALDAVDLHAGLASALAGGALVRFAFNYRPGSNPSVGFLVQNPEGLFALIGQPVTSEWCALEQPVVEPFADEDEADDDDLDFEMF
;
A
#
# COMPACT_ATOMS: atom_id res chain seq x y z
N MET A 1 -17.26 -11.19 14.44
CA MET A 1 -18.00 -11.00 13.17
C MET A 1 -17.01 -11.24 12.04
N ALA A 2 -17.40 -12.00 11.01
CA ALA A 2 -16.54 -12.25 9.87
C ALA A 2 -16.24 -10.92 9.16
N ARG A 3 -14.96 -10.69 8.82
CA ARG A 3 -14.56 -9.52 8.02
C ARG A 3 -14.90 -9.84 6.57
N GLU A 4 -16.04 -9.34 6.10
CA GLU A 4 -16.53 -9.57 4.74
C GLU A 4 -16.43 -8.28 3.92
N ILE A 5 -16.24 -8.43 2.61
CA ILE A 5 -16.43 -7.35 1.64
C ILE A 5 -17.89 -7.38 1.23
N VAL A 6 -18.58 -6.25 1.40
CA VAL A 6 -20.01 -6.11 1.09
C VAL A 6 -20.16 -5.01 0.06
N VAL A 7 -20.71 -5.34 -1.09
CA VAL A 7 -20.92 -4.40 -2.21
C VAL A 7 -22.39 -4.33 -2.59
N GLU A 8 -22.86 -3.13 -2.91
CA GLU A 8 -24.21 -2.89 -3.38
C GLU A 8 -24.18 -2.44 -4.84
N HIS A 9 -24.74 -3.25 -5.73
CA HIS A 9 -24.83 -2.96 -7.15
C HIS A 9 -26.30 -3.06 -7.60
N ALA A 10 -26.80 -1.99 -8.21
CA ALA A 10 -28.20 -1.88 -8.67
C ALA A 10 -29.25 -2.19 -7.57
N GLY A 11 -28.99 -1.76 -6.33
CA GLY A 11 -29.88 -1.97 -5.18
C GLY A 11 -29.87 -3.39 -4.60
N GLN A 12 -28.92 -4.23 -5.02
CA GLN A 12 -28.74 -5.59 -4.52
C GLN A 12 -27.36 -5.74 -3.87
N THR A 13 -27.28 -6.46 -2.75
CA THR A 13 -26.07 -6.53 -1.92
C THR A 13 -25.38 -7.88 -2.04
N SER A 14 -24.15 -7.92 -2.55
CA SER A 14 -23.32 -9.13 -2.58
C SER A 14 -22.29 -9.13 -1.46
N ARG A 15 -21.99 -10.32 -0.91
CA ARG A 15 -21.10 -10.53 0.22
C ARG A 15 -20.00 -11.53 -0.13
N PHE A 16 -18.78 -11.18 0.22
CA PHE A 16 -17.59 -11.98 -0.05
C PHE A 16 -16.77 -12.16 1.21
N ALA A 17 -16.49 -13.41 1.55
CA ALA A 17 -15.33 -13.72 2.38
C ALA A 17 -14.07 -13.53 1.52
N PHE A 18 -12.95 -13.18 2.14
CA PHE A 18 -11.74 -12.88 1.39
C PHE A 18 -10.47 -13.32 2.11
N SER A 19 -9.46 -13.69 1.32
CA SER A 19 -8.14 -14.04 1.80
C SER A 19 -7.06 -13.30 1.01
N LYS A 20 -6.09 -12.72 1.72
CA LYS A 20 -4.99 -11.98 1.06
C LYS A 20 -4.10 -12.97 0.31
N ILE A 21 -3.89 -12.71 -0.97
CA ILE A 21 -2.89 -13.38 -1.79
C ILE A 21 -1.55 -12.74 -1.50
N ASP A 22 -0.60 -13.57 -1.10
CA ASP A 22 0.77 -13.15 -0.82
C ASP A 22 1.72 -14.07 -1.57
N ARG A 23 2.80 -13.51 -2.10
CA ARG A 23 3.86 -14.29 -2.77
C ARG A 23 4.42 -15.35 -1.83
N ALA A 24 4.51 -15.05 -0.54
CA ALA A 24 4.93 -16.01 0.47
C ALA A 24 4.00 -17.22 0.58
N LYS A 25 2.69 -17.05 0.35
CA LYS A 25 1.72 -18.15 0.37
C LYS A 25 1.75 -18.95 -0.94
N LEU A 26 2.01 -18.29 -2.06
CA LEU A 26 2.04 -18.93 -3.38
C LEU A 26 3.32 -19.73 -3.62
N TYR A 27 4.47 -19.17 -3.25
CA TYR A 27 5.79 -19.71 -3.59
C TYR A 27 6.57 -20.20 -2.36
N GLY A 28 6.04 -19.99 -1.16
CA GLY A 28 6.77 -20.19 0.08
C GLY A 28 7.79 -19.07 0.33
N VAL A 29 8.48 -19.17 1.46
CA VAL A 29 9.59 -18.27 1.82
C VAL A 29 10.74 -19.08 2.37
N ARG A 30 11.97 -18.62 2.08
CA ARG A 30 13.18 -19.13 2.73
C ARG A 30 13.80 -18.01 3.55
N ARG A 31 13.98 -18.23 4.86
CA ARG A 31 14.61 -17.27 5.77
C ARG A 31 15.85 -17.91 6.39
N ARG A 32 16.96 -17.16 6.46
CA ARG A 32 18.12 -17.53 7.27
C ARG A 32 17.84 -17.16 8.72
N VAL A 33 18.03 -18.09 9.64
CA VAL A 33 17.83 -17.87 11.08
C VAL A 33 19.19 -18.07 11.74
N PRO A 34 19.80 -17.02 12.32
CA PRO A 34 21.00 -17.18 13.13
C PRO A 34 20.65 -17.97 14.40
N LEU A 35 21.51 -18.91 14.78
CA LEU A 35 21.36 -19.72 15.99
C LEU A 35 22.48 -19.38 16.99
N ASP A 36 22.18 -19.52 18.28
CA ASP A 36 23.17 -19.42 19.36
C ASP A 36 23.95 -20.74 19.54
N ALA A 37 24.80 -20.80 20.56
CA ALA A 37 25.59 -22.00 20.87
C ALA A 37 24.73 -23.20 21.35
N ASP A 38 23.47 -22.96 21.71
CA ASP A 38 22.50 -23.97 22.17
C ASP A 38 21.47 -24.31 21.06
N ASP A 39 21.77 -23.98 19.79
CA ASP A 39 20.88 -24.14 18.62
C ASP A 39 19.54 -23.38 18.71
N ARG A 40 19.45 -22.32 19.52
CA ARG A 40 18.24 -21.49 19.63
C ARG A 40 18.28 -20.29 18.70
N PRO A 41 17.16 -19.86 18.11
CA PRO A 41 17.10 -18.67 17.27
C PRO A 41 17.56 -17.41 18.00
N CYS A 42 18.54 -16.70 17.43
CA CYS A 42 18.94 -15.39 17.92
C CYS A 42 17.89 -14.33 17.56
N GLU A 43 17.67 -13.39 18.49
CA GLU A 43 16.86 -12.19 18.25
C GLU A 43 17.75 -11.00 17.89
N ARG A 44 17.31 -10.18 16.93
CA ARG A 44 18.02 -8.95 16.58
C ARG A 44 17.72 -7.86 17.60
N ALA A 45 18.76 -7.23 18.11
CA ALA A 45 18.67 -6.06 18.97
C ALA A 45 19.84 -5.11 18.70
N GLU A 46 19.64 -3.83 19.03
CA GLU A 46 20.63 -2.77 18.94
C GLU A 46 20.87 -2.18 20.33
N LEU A 47 22.12 -1.90 20.66
CA LEU A 47 22.47 -1.23 21.91
C LEU A 47 22.58 0.27 21.64
N THR A 48 22.01 1.09 22.51
CA THR A 48 22.17 2.55 22.44
C THR A 48 23.64 2.94 22.57
N ALA A 49 24.02 4.11 22.03
CA ALA A 49 25.42 4.56 22.01
C ALA A 49 26.04 4.71 23.41
N ASP A 50 25.22 4.98 24.42
CA ASP A 50 25.61 5.06 25.83
C ASP A 50 25.68 3.69 26.52
N GLY A 51 25.34 2.60 25.83
CA GLY A 51 25.35 1.24 26.36
C GLY A 51 24.23 0.94 27.37
N ALA A 52 23.32 1.89 27.62
CA ALA A 52 22.36 1.78 28.71
C ALA A 52 21.11 0.97 28.34
N LEU A 53 20.73 0.93 27.05
CA LEU A 53 19.44 0.41 26.63
C LEU A 53 19.58 -0.51 25.41
N LEU A 54 18.98 -1.70 25.51
CA LEU A 54 18.89 -2.65 24.41
C LEU A 54 17.54 -2.47 23.69
N VAL A 55 17.59 -1.95 22.47
CA VAL A 55 16.44 -1.74 21.59
C VAL A 55 16.18 -3.00 20.78
N ARG A 56 15.01 -3.61 20.99
CA ARG A 56 14.57 -4.79 20.26
C ARG A 56 13.61 -4.44 19.13
N GLN A 57 13.36 -5.40 18.25
CA GLN A 57 12.32 -5.28 17.23
C GLN A 57 10.96 -4.93 17.88
N GLY A 58 10.33 -3.87 17.40
CA GLY A 58 9.06 -3.35 17.95
C GLY A 58 9.19 -2.20 18.96
N MET A 59 10.40 -1.93 19.49
CA MET A 59 10.59 -0.83 20.45
C MET A 59 10.72 0.55 19.79
N ALA A 60 11.22 0.62 18.56
CA ALA A 60 11.54 1.90 17.89
C ALA A 60 10.33 2.59 17.23
N ALA A 61 9.20 1.90 17.03
CA ALA A 61 8.06 2.40 16.26
C ALA A 61 6.89 2.90 17.14
N GLN A 62 7.17 3.37 18.35
CA GLN A 62 6.14 3.73 19.34
C GLN A 62 5.67 5.18 19.22
N GLY A 63 6.51 6.08 18.70
CA GLY A 63 6.19 7.50 18.59
C GLY A 63 7.31 8.30 17.97
N TYR A 64 7.08 9.58 17.82
CA TYR A 64 8.02 10.56 17.28
C TYR A 64 8.31 11.63 18.33
N PHE A 65 9.40 12.37 18.14
CA PHE A 65 9.69 13.56 18.93
C PHE A 65 9.42 14.79 18.07
N ALA A 66 8.63 15.72 18.61
CA ALA A 66 8.48 17.04 18.02
C ALA A 66 9.78 17.85 18.20
N PRO A 67 9.98 18.96 17.45
CA PRO A 67 11.19 19.79 17.55
C PRO A 67 11.47 20.35 18.95
N ASP A 68 10.45 20.45 19.80
CA ASP A 68 10.53 20.85 21.22
C ASP A 68 10.95 19.71 22.16
N GLY A 69 11.23 18.51 21.62
CA GLY A 69 11.58 17.32 22.39
C GLY A 69 10.38 16.59 22.99
N ARG A 70 9.14 17.00 22.69
CA ARG A 70 7.94 16.32 23.20
C ARG A 70 7.69 15.02 22.45
N TRP A 71 7.45 13.94 23.20
CA TRP A 71 7.05 12.66 22.63
C TRP A 71 5.59 12.70 22.14
N VAL A 72 5.36 12.17 20.94
CA VAL A 72 4.05 12.07 20.28
C VAL A 72 3.82 10.62 19.88
N ALA A 73 2.76 10.00 20.39
CA ALA A 73 2.46 8.61 20.08
C ALA A 73 2.00 8.45 18.63
N VAL A 74 2.32 7.31 17.98
CA VAL A 74 1.87 7.05 16.59
C VAL A 74 0.34 7.12 16.44
N GLY A 75 -0.41 6.72 17.48
CA GLY A 75 -1.88 6.78 17.47
C GLY A 75 -2.47 8.19 17.51
N GLU A 76 -1.70 9.19 17.90
CA GLU A 76 -2.10 10.60 17.95
C GLU A 76 -1.84 11.32 16.62
N LEU A 77 -1.12 10.68 15.69
CA LEU A 77 -0.84 11.26 14.38
C LEU A 77 -2.12 11.43 13.56
N VAL A 78 -2.20 12.56 12.88
CA VAL A 78 -3.30 12.89 11.96
C VAL A 78 -2.74 13.18 10.58
N GLY A 79 -3.49 12.83 9.54
CA GLY A 79 -3.17 13.26 8.20
C GLY A 79 -3.42 14.76 8.06
N ILE A 80 -2.54 15.46 7.36
CA ILE A 80 -2.69 16.87 7.02
C ILE A 80 -2.83 16.96 5.50
N LEU A 81 -3.84 17.68 5.04
CA LEU A 81 -4.09 17.97 3.63
C LEU A 81 -3.11 19.05 3.13
N PRO A 82 -2.93 19.23 1.81
CA PRO A 82 -2.04 20.25 1.26
C PRO A 82 -2.37 21.69 1.69
N ASP A 83 -3.62 21.95 2.07
CA ASP A 83 -4.10 23.24 2.60
C ASP A 83 -3.82 23.44 4.11
N GLY A 84 -3.21 22.45 4.77
CA GLY A 84 -2.92 22.46 6.21
C GLY A 84 -4.08 21.98 7.09
N ALA A 85 -5.24 21.61 6.52
CA ALA A 85 -6.37 21.10 7.28
C ALA A 85 -6.18 19.63 7.69
N VAL A 86 -6.82 19.21 8.78
CA VAL A 86 -6.78 17.82 9.24
C VAL A 86 -7.62 16.95 8.30
N ALA A 87 -7.01 15.92 7.73
CA ALA A 87 -7.68 14.99 6.84
C ALA A 87 -8.77 14.19 7.60
N PRO A 88 -10.00 14.12 7.06
CA PRO A 88 -11.08 13.37 7.69
C PRO A 88 -10.73 11.88 7.75
N LYS A 89 -11.09 11.23 8.85
CA LYS A 89 -10.94 9.77 8.98
C LYS A 89 -12.13 9.09 8.32
N SER A 90 -11.86 8.26 7.32
CA SER A 90 -12.83 7.33 6.77
C SER A 90 -12.93 6.10 7.67
N GLU A 91 -14.14 5.60 7.89
CA GLU A 91 -14.37 4.37 8.66
C GLU A 91 -13.98 3.11 7.87
N SER A 92 -13.94 1.97 8.56
CA SER A 92 -13.74 0.66 7.94
C SER A 92 -14.96 0.27 7.11
N THR A 93 -14.74 -0.19 5.88
CA THR A 93 -15.82 -0.67 5.00
C THR A 93 -16.15 -2.16 5.19
N LEU A 94 -15.38 -2.88 6.01
CA LEU A 94 -15.60 -4.30 6.25
C LEU A 94 -16.93 -4.56 6.97
N GLY A 95 -17.77 -5.40 6.36
CA GLY A 95 -19.12 -5.70 6.84
C GLY A 95 -20.17 -4.61 6.57
N VAL A 96 -19.80 -3.51 5.90
CA VAL A 96 -20.68 -2.39 5.56
C VAL A 96 -20.87 -2.34 4.05
N ALA A 97 -22.11 -2.31 3.58
CA ALA A 97 -22.41 -2.23 2.15
C ALA A 97 -21.83 -0.96 1.53
N GLN A 98 -21.00 -1.13 0.51
CA GLN A 98 -20.42 -0.04 -0.26
C GLN A 98 -21.07 0.05 -1.63
N PRO A 99 -21.45 1.24 -2.11
CA PRO A 99 -21.95 1.40 -3.47
C PRO A 99 -20.87 0.94 -4.45
N ALA A 100 -21.30 0.11 -5.40
CA ALA A 100 -20.46 -0.47 -6.43
C ALA A 100 -20.95 -0.03 -7.81
N GLU A 101 -20.02 0.38 -8.65
CA GLU A 101 -20.30 0.87 -10.00
C GLU A 101 -19.43 0.14 -11.03
N VAL A 102 -19.98 -0.05 -12.22
CA VAL A 102 -19.24 -0.63 -13.34
C VAL A 102 -18.35 0.44 -13.95
N VAL A 103 -17.06 0.15 -14.10
CA VAL A 103 -16.05 1.08 -14.63
C VAL A 103 -15.34 0.51 -15.85
N SER A 104 -14.71 1.39 -16.64
CA SER A 104 -13.84 0.98 -17.74
C SER A 104 -12.53 0.37 -17.21
N PRO A 105 -11.84 -0.47 -18.01
CA PRO A 105 -10.52 -1.00 -17.66
C PRO A 105 -9.45 0.07 -17.43
N GLU A 106 -9.58 1.22 -18.07
CA GLU A 106 -8.68 2.37 -17.86
C GLU A 106 -8.64 2.80 -16.40
N ALA A 107 -9.78 2.78 -15.70
CA ALA A 107 -9.84 3.15 -14.29
C ALA A 107 -9.02 2.23 -13.37
N LEU A 108 -8.79 0.96 -13.77
CA LEU A 108 -7.91 0.05 -13.06
C LEU A 108 -6.44 0.28 -13.43
N LEU A 109 -6.15 0.67 -14.68
CA LEU A 109 -4.81 1.00 -15.14
C LEU A 109 -4.30 2.30 -14.51
N ASP A 110 -5.20 3.24 -14.25
CA ASP A 110 -4.96 4.49 -13.51
C ASP A 110 -4.99 4.26 -11.98
N ALA A 111 -4.69 3.05 -11.51
CA ALA A 111 -4.61 2.75 -10.09
C ALA A 111 -3.37 1.91 -9.75
N VAL A 112 -2.69 2.30 -8.68
CA VAL A 112 -1.59 1.50 -8.12
C VAL A 112 -2.16 0.46 -7.16
N VAL A 113 -2.13 -0.80 -7.59
CA VAL A 113 -2.64 -1.93 -6.80
C VAL A 113 -1.61 -2.36 -5.76
N ASN A 114 -1.97 -2.22 -4.49
CA ASN A 114 -1.12 -2.52 -3.34
C ASN A 114 -1.40 -3.90 -2.74
N SER A 115 -2.59 -4.44 -2.94
CA SER A 115 -2.98 -5.73 -2.36
C SER A 115 -4.02 -6.43 -3.21
N VAL A 116 -3.90 -7.75 -3.29
CA VAL A 116 -4.82 -8.62 -4.02
C VAL A 116 -5.44 -9.60 -3.03
N TYR A 117 -6.75 -9.78 -3.13
CA TYR A 117 -7.51 -10.72 -2.32
C TYR A 117 -8.25 -11.72 -3.22
N ALA A 118 -8.17 -13.00 -2.88
CA ALA A 118 -9.07 -14.02 -3.41
C ALA A 118 -10.41 -13.92 -2.67
N LEU A 119 -11.51 -13.99 -3.41
CA LEU A 119 -12.86 -13.84 -2.88
C LEU A 119 -13.63 -15.14 -2.95
N ASP A 120 -14.30 -15.47 -1.85
CA ASP A 120 -15.28 -16.55 -1.77
C ASP A 120 -16.67 -15.93 -1.66
N ALA A 121 -17.52 -16.16 -2.66
CA ALA A 121 -18.89 -15.65 -2.68
C ALA A 121 -19.73 -16.32 -1.60
N VAL A 122 -20.08 -15.57 -0.57
CA VAL A 122 -21.04 -16.01 0.46
C VAL A 122 -22.46 -15.77 -0.05
N ASP A 123 -22.69 -14.61 -0.66
CA ASP A 123 -23.92 -14.25 -1.34
C ASP A 123 -23.58 -13.43 -2.59
N LEU A 124 -23.97 -13.91 -3.76
CA LEU A 124 -23.67 -13.25 -5.03
C LEU A 124 -24.95 -13.16 -5.87
N HIS A 125 -25.39 -11.93 -6.09
CA HIS A 125 -26.57 -11.69 -6.90
C HIS A 125 -26.30 -11.88 -8.40
N ALA A 126 -27.29 -12.42 -9.12
CA ALA A 126 -27.19 -12.76 -10.53
C ALA A 126 -26.81 -11.57 -11.44
N GLY A 127 -27.26 -10.35 -11.10
CA GLY A 127 -26.91 -9.15 -11.85
C GLY A 127 -25.41 -8.84 -11.81
N LEU A 128 -24.81 -8.92 -10.61
CA LEU A 128 -23.37 -8.70 -10.44
C LEU A 128 -22.58 -9.87 -11.03
N ALA A 129 -23.03 -11.11 -10.83
CA ALA A 129 -22.40 -12.30 -11.41
C ALA A 129 -22.35 -12.25 -12.94
N SER A 130 -23.45 -11.82 -13.59
CA SER A 130 -23.49 -11.70 -15.05
C SER A 130 -22.59 -10.58 -15.56
N ALA A 131 -22.49 -9.46 -14.85
CA ALA A 131 -21.59 -8.37 -15.22
C ALA A 131 -20.13 -8.82 -15.16
N LEU A 132 -19.75 -9.46 -14.06
CA LEU A 132 -18.39 -9.96 -13.83
C LEU A 132 -18.02 -11.09 -14.81
N ALA A 133 -18.94 -12.02 -15.09
CA ALA A 133 -18.74 -13.07 -16.10
C ALA A 133 -18.60 -12.50 -17.52
N GLY A 134 -19.22 -11.35 -17.79
CA GLY A 134 -19.03 -10.58 -19.03
C GLY A 134 -17.70 -9.83 -19.13
N GLY A 135 -16.85 -9.91 -18.10
CA GLY A 135 -15.57 -9.20 -18.03
C GLY A 135 -15.68 -7.74 -17.57
N ALA A 136 -16.84 -7.33 -17.03
CA ALA A 136 -16.98 -6.00 -16.47
C ALA A 136 -16.16 -5.85 -15.18
N LEU A 137 -15.63 -4.65 -14.97
CA LEU A 137 -14.91 -4.29 -13.75
C LEU A 137 -15.83 -3.47 -12.85
N VAL A 138 -15.84 -3.80 -11.57
CA VAL A 138 -16.72 -3.13 -10.60
C VAL A 138 -15.88 -2.46 -9.53
N ARG A 139 -15.98 -1.13 -9.44
CA ARG A 139 -15.28 -0.29 -8.46
C ARG A 139 -16.13 -0.09 -7.21
N PHE A 140 -15.50 -0.12 -6.05
CA PHE A 140 -16.12 0.18 -4.75
C PHE A 140 -15.09 0.79 -3.79
N ALA A 141 -15.56 1.48 -2.75
CA ALA A 141 -14.68 2.00 -1.70
C ALA A 141 -14.20 0.87 -0.77
N PHE A 142 -12.92 0.85 -0.41
CA PHE A 142 -12.37 -0.17 0.47
C PHE A 142 -11.44 0.41 1.54
N ASN A 143 -11.81 0.23 2.81
CA ASN A 143 -10.96 0.51 3.95
C ASN A 143 -10.94 -0.66 4.91
N TYR A 144 -9.77 -1.29 5.04
CA TYR A 144 -9.58 -2.39 5.98
C TYR A 144 -9.57 -1.92 7.44
N ARG A 145 -9.05 -0.71 7.69
CA ARG A 145 -9.02 -0.04 8.99
C ARG A 145 -9.43 1.41 8.80
N PRO A 146 -10.01 2.05 9.84
CA PRO A 146 -10.25 3.48 9.80
C PRO A 146 -8.94 4.23 9.57
N GLY A 147 -8.96 5.20 8.68
CA GLY A 147 -7.75 5.92 8.26
C GLY A 147 -8.09 7.16 7.43
N SER A 148 -7.10 8.02 7.23
CA SER A 148 -7.25 9.27 6.49
C SER A 148 -6.96 9.14 4.98
N ASN A 149 -6.62 7.94 4.51
CA ASN A 149 -6.34 7.69 3.09
C ASN A 149 -7.18 6.52 2.59
N PRO A 150 -8.40 6.79 2.06
CA PRO A 150 -9.28 5.73 1.62
C PRO A 150 -8.73 5.01 0.39
N SER A 151 -8.78 3.68 0.40
CA SER A 151 -8.39 2.89 -0.79
C SER A 151 -9.61 2.57 -1.65
N VAL A 152 -9.36 2.28 -2.92
CA VAL A 152 -10.38 1.80 -3.86
C VAL A 152 -10.18 0.30 -4.10
N GLY A 153 -11.29 -0.41 -4.26
CA GLY A 153 -11.32 -1.82 -4.62
C GLY A 153 -11.93 -2.03 -6.00
N PHE A 154 -11.36 -2.95 -6.76
CA PHE A 154 -11.89 -3.40 -8.04
C PHE A 154 -12.18 -4.90 -7.98
N LEU A 155 -13.42 -5.29 -8.27
CA LEU A 155 -13.81 -6.69 -8.41
C LEU A 155 -13.56 -7.15 -9.84
N VAL A 156 -12.92 -8.31 -9.97
CA VAL A 156 -12.59 -8.94 -11.25
C VAL A 156 -12.89 -10.43 -11.14
N GLN A 157 -13.42 -11.00 -12.22
CA GLN A 157 -13.61 -12.45 -12.36
C GLN A 157 -12.75 -12.98 -13.50
N ASN A 158 -12.14 -14.14 -13.27
CA ASN A 158 -11.46 -14.91 -14.30
C ASN A 158 -11.88 -16.40 -14.20
N PRO A 159 -11.37 -17.30 -15.05
CA PRO A 159 -11.72 -18.73 -14.99
C PRO A 159 -11.33 -19.43 -13.68
N GLU A 160 -10.33 -18.92 -12.96
CA GLU A 160 -9.81 -19.49 -11.71
C GLU A 160 -10.63 -19.03 -10.48
N GLY A 161 -11.34 -17.90 -10.58
CA GLY A 161 -12.17 -17.41 -9.49
C GLY A 161 -12.39 -15.90 -9.49
N LEU A 162 -12.75 -15.38 -8.32
CA LEU A 162 -13.09 -13.98 -8.10
C LEU A 162 -12.02 -13.30 -7.25
N PHE A 163 -11.64 -12.09 -7.63
CA PHE A 163 -10.55 -11.35 -7.01
C PHE A 163 -10.95 -9.90 -6.73
N ALA A 164 -10.45 -9.36 -5.61
CA ALA A 164 -10.47 -7.93 -5.33
C ALA A 164 -9.05 -7.35 -5.40
N LEU A 165 -8.87 -6.37 -6.28
CA LEU A 165 -7.66 -5.58 -6.40
C LEU A 165 -7.84 -4.29 -5.61
N ILE A 166 -7.04 -4.10 -4.55
CA ILE A 166 -7.12 -2.92 -3.68
C ILE A 166 -5.92 -2.02 -3.95
N GLY A 167 -6.19 -0.75 -4.20
CA GLY A 167 -5.18 0.22 -4.57
C GLY A 167 -5.60 1.66 -4.33
N GLN A 168 -4.83 2.57 -4.92
CA GLN A 168 -5.09 4.00 -4.91
C GLN A 168 -5.16 4.51 -6.35
N PRO A 169 -6.15 5.35 -6.69
CA PRO A 169 -6.19 5.98 -8.00
C PRO A 169 -5.00 6.93 -8.13
N VAL A 170 -4.39 6.96 -9.30
CA VAL A 170 -3.26 7.82 -9.63
C VAL A 170 -3.53 8.52 -10.94
N THR A 171 -3.32 9.83 -10.95
CA THR A 171 -3.31 10.61 -12.18
C THR A 171 -1.90 10.60 -12.73
N SER A 172 -1.72 9.99 -13.89
CA SER A 172 -0.44 10.05 -14.62
C SER A 172 -0.39 11.35 -15.41
N GLU A 173 0.54 12.24 -15.06
CA GLU A 173 0.83 13.40 -15.90
C GLU A 173 1.84 13.00 -16.98
N TRP A 174 1.61 13.47 -18.20
CA TRP A 174 2.55 13.24 -19.30
C TRP A 174 3.82 14.07 -19.07
N CYS A 175 4.92 13.41 -18.70
CA CYS A 175 6.22 14.05 -18.60
C CYS A 175 6.85 14.18 -19.99
N ALA A 176 6.80 15.37 -20.58
CA ALA A 176 7.60 15.71 -21.75
C ALA A 176 9.00 16.19 -21.32
N LEU A 177 9.99 15.99 -22.18
CA LEU A 177 11.39 16.40 -22.00
C LEU A 177 11.56 17.92 -22.21
N GLU A 178 10.68 18.74 -21.64
CA GLU A 178 10.78 20.19 -21.71
C GLU A 178 11.56 20.71 -20.49
N GLN A 179 12.85 20.95 -20.74
CA GLN A 179 13.87 21.55 -19.89
C GLN A 179 14.61 20.59 -18.95
N PRO A 180 15.95 20.42 -19.09
CA PRO A 180 16.74 19.91 -17.98
C PRO A 180 16.54 20.89 -16.81
N VAL A 181 16.31 20.34 -15.62
CA VAL A 181 16.47 21.10 -14.38
C VAL A 181 17.92 21.59 -14.40
N VAL A 182 18.11 22.88 -14.66
CA VAL A 182 19.40 23.52 -14.39
C VAL A 182 19.49 23.55 -12.88
N GLU A 183 20.10 22.52 -12.30
CA GLU A 183 20.60 22.64 -10.93
C GLU A 183 21.53 23.86 -10.92
N PRO A 184 21.31 24.86 -10.05
CA PRO A 184 22.28 25.92 -9.86
C PRO A 184 23.44 25.29 -9.08
N PHE A 185 24.23 24.46 -9.76
CA PHE A 185 25.62 24.33 -9.37
C PHE A 185 26.18 25.74 -9.57
N ALA A 186 26.46 26.41 -8.44
CA ALA A 186 27.30 27.58 -8.47
C ALA A 186 28.58 27.17 -9.22
N ASP A 187 28.96 27.94 -10.23
CA ASP A 187 30.24 27.79 -10.91
C ASP A 187 31.36 27.91 -9.85
N GLU A 188 31.78 26.78 -9.30
CA GLU A 188 33.10 26.59 -8.70
C GLU A 188 33.95 25.82 -9.71
N ASP A 189 34.10 26.38 -10.92
CA ASP A 189 35.19 26.02 -11.82
C ASP A 189 36.47 26.70 -11.33
N GLU A 190 36.98 26.20 -10.20
CA GLU A 190 38.39 26.25 -9.84
C GLU A 190 38.81 24.81 -9.48
N ALA A 191 39.24 24.03 -10.48
CA ALA A 191 40.33 23.06 -10.33
C ALA A 191 40.67 22.37 -11.67
N ASP A 192 41.89 22.65 -12.11
CA ASP A 192 42.88 21.70 -12.62
C ASP A 192 42.59 20.94 -13.92
N ASP A 193 43.16 21.54 -14.96
CA ASP A 193 43.82 20.94 -16.12
C ASP A 193 44.68 19.71 -15.71
N ASP A 194 44.10 18.51 -15.74
CA ASP A 194 44.85 17.25 -15.71
C ASP A 194 44.40 16.33 -16.86
N ASP A 195 45.29 16.27 -17.86
CA ASP A 195 45.42 15.32 -18.95
C ASP A 195 44.64 14.00 -18.78
N LEU A 196 43.48 13.91 -19.46
CA LEU A 196 42.79 12.64 -19.69
C LEU A 196 43.49 11.87 -20.83
N ASP A 197 44.48 11.05 -20.49
CA ASP A 197 45.17 10.14 -21.41
C ASP A 197 44.27 8.97 -21.84
N PHE A 198 43.86 8.96 -23.12
CA PHE A 198 43.00 7.92 -23.73
C PHE A 198 43.79 6.91 -24.58
N GLU A 199 44.98 6.51 -24.17
CA GLU A 199 45.73 5.42 -24.83
C GLU A 199 45.80 4.18 -23.94
N MET A 200 44.77 3.33 -24.02
CA MET A 200 44.85 1.90 -23.72
C MET A 200 44.15 1.11 -24.83
N PHE A 201 44.89 0.88 -25.93
CA PHE A 201 44.71 -0.26 -26.82
C PHE A 201 45.99 -1.09 -26.81
#